data_AF-A8NYE0-F1
#
_entry.id   AF-A8NYE0-F1
#
_cell.length_a   1.000
_cell.length_b   1.000
_cell.length_c   1.000
_cell.angle_alpha   90.00
_cell.angle_beta   90.00
_cell.angle_gamma   90.00
#
_symmetry.space_group_name_H-M   'P 1'
#
loop_
_entity.id
_entity.type
_entity.pdbx_description
1 polymer ?
#
loop_
_entity_poly.entity_id
_entity_poly.type
_entity_poly.pdbx_seq_one_letter_code
_entity_poly.pdbx_strand_id
1 'polypeptide(L)'
;MASTLLSLWLILPLNSTLFSQEPCLTHSFYGNYKLQDSTVALFQASTPDCVEYSRSYLSQEPNVLLEIHRNASLVWLEKEHVDPSLLQQESFMSDDFYRTLTRLVGEDQPLYEQEDQHTFNAKTDNGFPYTLFSSNDATMLALPRHAALQVDTILPRFVKSTLVPDAPFTYREVSNDDLKVVRDVLGTLRFNPDIASVVNNISIPQIQQDIRFLTGEDGKSGIVSRHSFSSGARTAAAWIKARIEETGATCRLSTFLTGFAPNVICRYSAIKKTDDTVIISGHYDSRGSFGSVRAPGADDDGSGTTGVLSIARTIGRKRLRFHKNVELVAFAGEEQGLYGSRAYARELRAQNASIVMMIQADMTAYRAAQEPLQLGLPERIGTPEVTQLVANVSAFYSPELTVGYSGVCSI
;
A
#
# COMPACT_ATOMS: atom_id res chain seq x y z
N MET A 1 -10.65 -31.71 23.36
CA MET A 1 -11.21 -30.39 23.77
C MET A 1 -10.30 -29.34 23.18
N ALA A 2 -10.65 -28.81 22.02
CA ALA A 2 -9.87 -27.78 21.35
C ALA A 2 -10.16 -26.45 22.05
N SER A 3 -9.17 -25.87 22.73
CA SER A 3 -9.30 -24.52 23.26
C SER A 3 -9.38 -23.55 22.08
N THR A 4 -10.57 -23.05 21.78
CA THR A 4 -10.73 -21.78 21.06
C THR A 4 -9.93 -20.75 21.86
N LEU A 5 -8.83 -20.25 21.29
CA LEU A 5 -8.21 -19.05 21.81
C LEU A 5 -9.20 -17.94 21.46
N LEU A 6 -10.08 -17.59 22.41
CA LEU A 6 -10.88 -16.37 22.30
C LEU A 6 -9.91 -15.20 22.26
N SER A 7 -9.59 -14.73 21.06
CA SER A 7 -8.85 -13.50 20.85
C SER A 7 -9.84 -12.40 20.51
N LEU A 8 -9.84 -11.31 21.27
CA LEU A 8 -10.68 -10.16 21.02
C LEU A 8 -10.05 -9.32 19.90
N TRP A 9 -10.75 -9.17 18.78
CA TRP A 9 -10.37 -8.22 17.74
C TRP A 9 -11.00 -6.86 18.02
N LEU A 10 -10.28 -5.78 17.72
CA LEU A 10 -10.70 -4.41 17.98
C LEU A 10 -10.48 -3.56 16.74
N ILE A 11 -11.47 -2.75 16.38
CA ILE A 11 -11.39 -1.76 15.31
C ILE A 11 -11.51 -0.39 15.99
N LEU A 12 -10.38 0.30 16.14
CA LEU A 12 -10.29 1.57 16.86
C LEU A 12 -9.94 2.72 15.90
N PRO A 13 -10.44 3.95 16.10
CA PRO A 13 -9.94 5.12 15.38
C PRO A 13 -8.42 5.26 15.54
N LEU A 14 -7.69 5.53 14.46
CA LEU A 14 -6.23 5.68 14.52
C LEU A 14 -5.88 6.93 15.33
N ASN A 15 -5.21 6.71 16.46
CA ASN A 15 -4.65 7.76 17.30
C ASN A 15 -3.30 7.31 17.85
N SER A 16 -2.23 8.10 17.62
CA SER A 16 -0.88 7.76 18.07
C SER A 16 -0.77 7.63 19.59
N THR A 17 -1.64 8.30 20.37
CA THR A 17 -1.66 8.15 21.82
C THR A 17 -2.15 6.79 22.28
N LEU A 18 -2.87 6.03 21.44
CA LEU A 18 -3.31 4.67 21.79
C LEU A 18 -2.11 3.76 22.09
N PHE A 19 -1.02 3.90 21.34
CA PHE A 19 0.17 3.06 21.51
C PHE A 19 0.99 3.41 22.75
N SER A 20 0.95 4.67 23.20
CA SER A 20 1.67 5.12 24.39
C SER A 20 0.86 4.94 25.67
N GLN A 21 -0.47 5.06 25.59
CA GLN A 21 -1.39 4.81 26.70
C GLN A 21 -1.58 3.30 26.92
N GLU A 22 -1.55 2.49 25.87
CA GLU A 22 -1.79 1.05 25.92
C GLU A 22 -0.62 0.20 25.39
N PRO A 23 0.38 -0.12 26.24
CA PRO A 23 1.54 -0.93 25.83
C PRO A 23 1.20 -2.32 25.28
N CYS A 24 0.02 -2.87 25.64
CA CYS A 24 -0.42 -4.16 25.10
C CYS A 24 -0.87 -4.07 23.63
N LEU A 25 -1.36 -2.89 23.20
CA LEU A 25 -1.76 -2.62 21.82
C LEU A 25 -0.55 -2.46 20.89
N THR A 26 0.60 -2.02 21.43
CA THR A 26 1.86 -1.89 20.68
C THR A 26 2.28 -3.19 20.00
N HIS A 27 1.99 -4.35 20.58
CA HIS A 27 2.40 -5.67 20.07
C HIS A 27 1.26 -6.45 19.40
N SER A 28 0.07 -5.86 19.29
CA SER A 28 -1.12 -6.52 18.76
C SER A 28 -1.73 -5.80 17.56
N PHE A 29 -0.99 -4.89 16.92
CA PHE A 29 -1.43 -4.09 15.79
C PHE A 29 -1.35 -4.86 14.46
N TYR A 30 -2.43 -4.85 13.67
CA TYR A 30 -2.53 -5.57 12.39
C TYR A 30 -2.56 -4.66 11.16
N GLY A 31 -2.52 -3.34 11.36
CA GLY A 31 -2.51 -2.38 10.26
C GLY A 31 -3.61 -1.33 10.37
N ASN A 32 -3.53 -0.36 9.46
CA ASN A 32 -4.51 0.68 9.28
C ASN A 32 -5.41 0.31 8.11
N TYR A 33 -6.67 0.70 8.21
CA TYR A 33 -7.71 0.43 7.22
C TYR A 33 -8.62 1.65 7.12
N LYS A 34 -9.20 1.88 5.96
CA LYS A 34 -10.13 2.99 5.76
C LYS A 34 -11.53 2.58 6.18
N LEU A 35 -12.20 3.47 6.89
CA LEU A 35 -13.61 3.36 7.21
C LEU A 35 -14.25 4.74 7.04
N GLN A 36 -15.08 4.90 6.00
CA GLN A 36 -15.65 6.18 5.60
C GLN A 36 -14.53 7.23 5.35
N ASP A 37 -14.66 8.42 5.96
CA ASP A 37 -13.66 9.48 5.94
C ASP A 37 -12.64 9.38 7.08
N SER A 38 -12.56 8.24 7.78
CA SER A 38 -11.63 8.02 8.90
C SER A 38 -10.70 6.84 8.65
N THR A 39 -9.60 6.80 9.40
CA THR A 39 -8.68 5.66 9.41
C THR A 39 -8.84 4.93 10.73
N VAL A 40 -9.04 3.62 10.65
CA VAL A 40 -9.14 2.73 11.80
C VAL A 40 -7.93 1.81 11.86
N ALA A 41 -7.51 1.48 13.06
CA ALA A 41 -6.46 0.53 13.36
C ALA A 41 -7.08 -0.78 13.85
N LEU A 42 -6.62 -1.90 13.29
CA LEU A 42 -7.05 -3.24 13.68
C LEU A 42 -6.08 -3.80 14.72
N PHE A 43 -6.61 -4.32 15.83
CA PHE A 43 -5.84 -4.96 16.89
C PHE A 43 -6.38 -6.33 17.26
N GLN A 44 -5.53 -7.18 17.82
CA GLN A 44 -5.91 -8.45 18.42
C GLN A 44 -5.44 -8.54 19.89
N ALA A 45 -6.36 -8.24 20.82
CA ALA A 45 -6.15 -8.47 22.24
C ALA A 45 -6.18 -9.98 22.54
N SER A 46 -5.01 -10.56 22.79
CA SER A 46 -4.83 -12.00 23.03
C SER A 46 -4.45 -12.35 24.47
N THR A 47 -4.04 -11.39 25.29
CA THR A 47 -3.71 -11.60 26.71
C THR A 47 -4.87 -11.20 27.61
N PRO A 48 -5.10 -11.88 28.75
CA PRO A 48 -6.19 -11.55 29.68
C PRO A 48 -6.18 -10.07 30.11
N ASP A 49 -5.00 -9.54 30.44
CA ASP A 49 -4.84 -8.14 30.84
C ASP A 49 -5.25 -7.17 29.72
N CYS A 50 -4.86 -7.45 28.48
CA CYS A 50 -5.21 -6.60 27.34
C CYS A 50 -6.70 -6.70 27.00
N VAL A 51 -7.30 -7.89 27.14
CA VAL A 51 -8.73 -8.08 26.97
C VAL A 51 -9.52 -7.31 28.03
N GLU A 52 -9.14 -7.43 29.31
CA GLU A 52 -9.82 -6.72 30.41
C GLU A 52 -9.79 -5.21 30.22
N TYR A 53 -8.63 -4.67 29.86
CA TYR A 53 -8.45 -3.25 29.62
C TYR A 53 -9.24 -2.76 28.39
N SER A 54 -9.20 -3.54 27.30
CA SER A 54 -9.87 -3.21 26.04
C SER A 54 -11.40 -3.21 26.13
N ARG A 55 -11.98 -3.78 27.20
CA ARG A 55 -13.44 -3.75 27.43
C ARG A 55 -14.02 -2.35 27.50
N SER A 56 -13.23 -1.37 27.95
CA SER A 56 -13.66 0.03 28.01
C SER A 56 -13.98 0.63 26.63
N TYR A 57 -13.39 0.09 25.56
CA TYR A 57 -13.67 0.50 24.19
C TYR A 57 -14.88 -0.20 23.57
N LEU A 58 -15.28 -1.39 24.07
CA LEU A 58 -16.40 -2.15 23.53
C LEU A 58 -17.75 -1.42 23.58
N SER A 59 -17.89 -0.39 24.41
CA SER A 59 -19.08 0.47 24.44
C SER A 59 -19.11 1.55 23.35
N GLN A 60 -18.08 1.65 22.52
CA GLN A 60 -17.96 2.64 21.44
C GLN A 60 -17.95 1.94 20.08
N GLU A 61 -18.83 2.34 19.16
CA GLU A 61 -18.77 1.91 17.76
C GLU A 61 -17.46 2.40 17.11
N PRO A 62 -16.77 1.62 16.25
CA PRO A 62 -17.18 0.34 15.65
C PRO A 62 -16.53 -0.89 16.35
N ASN A 63 -16.34 -0.90 17.66
CA ASN A 63 -15.62 -2.00 18.33
C ASN A 63 -16.39 -3.33 18.29
N VAL A 64 -16.01 -4.23 17.37
CA VAL A 64 -16.65 -5.55 17.20
C VAL A 64 -15.76 -6.68 17.70
N LEU A 65 -16.29 -7.52 18.60
CA LEU A 65 -15.66 -8.79 19.00
C LEU A 65 -15.85 -9.83 17.90
N LEU A 66 -14.74 -10.39 17.39
CA LEU A 66 -14.76 -11.36 16.30
C LEU A 66 -14.24 -12.72 16.74
N GLU A 67 -15.02 -13.76 16.47
CA GLU A 67 -14.57 -15.14 16.61
C GLU A 67 -13.96 -15.61 15.29
N ILE A 68 -12.67 -15.96 15.30
CA ILE A 68 -11.96 -16.40 14.10
C ILE A 68 -11.65 -17.88 14.18
N HIS A 69 -12.10 -18.63 13.16
CA HIS A 69 -11.75 -20.03 13.00
C HIS A 69 -10.27 -20.21 12.67
N ARG A 70 -9.63 -21.26 13.22
CA ARG A 70 -8.26 -21.63 12.85
C ARG A 70 -8.24 -21.98 11.35
N ASN A 71 -7.36 -21.32 10.59
CA ASN A 71 -7.13 -21.42 9.14
C ASN A 71 -7.90 -20.46 8.22
N ALA A 72 -8.59 -19.45 8.77
CA ALA A 72 -9.11 -18.34 7.95
C ALA A 72 -8.04 -17.25 7.74
N SER A 73 -7.99 -16.70 6.54
CA SER A 73 -7.30 -15.45 6.23
C SER A 73 -8.32 -14.32 6.22
N LEU A 74 -7.99 -13.22 6.88
CA LEU A 74 -8.86 -12.06 7.00
C LEU A 74 -8.61 -11.08 5.86
N VAL A 75 -9.69 -10.64 5.21
CA VAL A 75 -9.65 -9.65 4.13
C VAL A 75 -10.50 -8.45 4.54
N TRP A 76 -9.91 -7.26 4.53
CA TRP A 76 -10.62 -6.00 4.60
C TRP A 76 -10.98 -5.53 3.20
N LEU A 77 -12.26 -5.25 2.97
CA LEU A 77 -12.78 -4.68 1.74
C LEU A 77 -13.24 -3.26 2.02
N GLU A 78 -12.84 -2.30 1.20
CA GLU A 78 -13.18 -0.90 1.38
C GLU A 78 -13.49 -0.20 0.05
N LYS A 79 -14.36 0.80 0.12
CA LYS A 79 -14.71 1.64 -1.03
C LYS A 79 -13.61 2.69 -1.29
N GLU A 80 -13.16 2.73 -2.52
CA GLU A 80 -12.17 3.69 -3.00
C GLU A 80 -12.78 5.09 -3.06
N HIS A 81 -11.94 6.10 -2.82
CA HIS A 81 -12.35 7.49 -3.00
C HIS A 81 -12.26 7.82 -4.49
N VAL A 82 -13.42 7.96 -5.13
CA VAL A 82 -13.52 8.29 -6.55
C VAL A 82 -14.45 9.47 -6.74
N ASP A 83 -14.29 10.15 -7.87
CA ASP A 83 -15.15 11.27 -8.25
C ASP A 83 -16.64 10.83 -8.17
N PRO A 84 -17.50 11.57 -7.44
CA PRO A 84 -18.91 11.22 -7.29
C PRO A 84 -19.66 11.04 -8.60
N SER A 85 -19.22 11.67 -9.70
CA SER A 85 -19.80 11.49 -11.04
C SER A 85 -19.61 10.09 -11.62
N LEU A 86 -18.61 9.33 -11.13
CA LEU A 86 -18.34 7.95 -11.53
C LEU A 86 -19.14 6.93 -10.72
N LEU A 87 -19.66 7.34 -9.55
CA LEU A 87 -20.53 6.52 -8.72
C LEU A 87 -21.95 6.52 -9.32
N GLN A 88 -22.19 5.62 -10.28
CA GLN A 88 -23.56 5.21 -10.58
C GLN A 88 -24.15 4.54 -9.32
N GLN A 89 -25.49 4.48 -9.19
CA GLN A 89 -26.20 3.90 -8.03
C GLN A 89 -25.97 2.37 -7.88
N GLU A 90 -24.72 1.93 -7.74
CA GLU A 90 -24.34 0.57 -7.44
C GLU A 90 -24.29 0.40 -5.92
N SER A 91 -24.96 -0.63 -5.41
CA SER A 91 -24.87 -1.00 -4.01
C SER A 91 -23.45 -1.46 -3.68
N PHE A 92 -22.96 -1.08 -2.50
CA PHE A 92 -21.73 -1.64 -1.98
C PHE A 92 -21.93 -3.14 -1.78
N MET A 93 -21.18 -3.95 -2.54
CA MET A 93 -21.19 -5.42 -2.45
C MET A 93 -22.53 -6.07 -2.83
N SER A 94 -22.82 -6.19 -4.13
CA SER A 94 -24.07 -6.78 -4.64
C SER A 94 -24.21 -8.29 -4.39
N ASP A 95 -25.43 -8.81 -4.47
CA ASP A 95 -25.70 -10.27 -4.46
C ASP A 95 -24.84 -11.04 -5.47
N ASP A 96 -24.54 -10.42 -6.61
CA ASP A 96 -23.73 -11.04 -7.65
C ASP A 96 -22.26 -11.20 -7.24
N PHE A 97 -21.74 -10.24 -6.48
CA PHE A 97 -20.43 -10.35 -5.86
C PHE A 97 -20.40 -11.56 -4.90
N TYR A 98 -21.35 -11.67 -3.98
CA TYR A 98 -21.37 -12.77 -3.01
C TYR A 98 -21.52 -14.13 -3.71
N ARG A 99 -22.37 -14.25 -4.74
CA ARG A 99 -22.46 -15.48 -5.54
C ARG A 99 -21.13 -15.84 -6.22
N THR A 100 -20.41 -14.86 -6.72
CA THR A 100 -19.10 -15.07 -7.35
C THR A 100 -18.03 -15.45 -6.32
N LEU A 101 -18.06 -14.82 -5.14
CA LEU A 101 -17.19 -15.14 -4.02
C LEU A 101 -17.39 -16.58 -3.53
N THR A 102 -18.64 -17.04 -3.41
CA THR A 102 -18.98 -18.42 -3.06
C THR A 102 -18.38 -19.42 -4.06
N ARG A 103 -18.43 -19.12 -5.36
CA ARG A 103 -17.78 -19.94 -6.40
C ARG A 103 -16.25 -19.94 -6.28
N LEU A 104 -15.65 -18.80 -5.93
CA LEU A 104 -14.21 -18.70 -5.72
C LEU A 104 -13.74 -19.54 -4.52
N VAL A 105 -14.55 -19.60 -3.47
CA VAL A 105 -14.31 -20.40 -2.27
C VAL A 105 -14.52 -21.91 -2.52
N GLY A 106 -15.43 -22.26 -3.43
CA GLY A 106 -15.67 -23.65 -3.85
C GLY A 106 -16.71 -24.41 -3.01
N GLU A 107 -17.63 -23.72 -2.33
CA GLU A 107 -18.71 -24.35 -1.56
C GLU A 107 -20.10 -23.95 -2.10
N ASP A 108 -20.92 -24.93 -2.49
CA ASP A 108 -22.31 -24.74 -2.94
C ASP A 108 -23.26 -24.47 -1.75
N GLN A 109 -23.20 -23.29 -1.11
CA GLN A 109 -24.23 -22.86 -0.14
C GLN A 109 -24.69 -21.42 -0.37
N PRO A 110 -26.03 -21.16 -0.45
CA PRO A 110 -26.55 -19.82 -0.63
C PRO A 110 -26.57 -19.04 0.69
N LEU A 111 -26.06 -17.81 0.68
CA LEU A 111 -26.19 -16.85 1.78
C LEU A 111 -27.58 -16.20 1.70
N TYR A 112 -28.36 -16.29 2.78
CA TYR A 112 -29.55 -15.47 3.01
C TYR A 112 -29.14 -14.24 3.83
N GLU A 113 -29.34 -13.04 3.28
CA GLU A 113 -29.29 -11.78 4.02
C GLU A 113 -30.46 -11.69 5.00
N GLN A 114 -30.19 -11.19 6.21
CA GLN A 114 -31.25 -10.65 7.07
C GLN A 114 -30.88 -9.21 7.44
N GLU A 115 -31.70 -8.30 6.94
CA GLU A 115 -31.73 -6.87 7.29
C GLU A 115 -31.95 -6.70 8.81
N ASP A 116 -31.23 -5.72 9.37
CA ASP A 116 -31.49 -5.06 10.64
C ASP A 116 -31.63 -5.93 11.91
N GLN A 117 -30.49 -6.36 12.48
CA GLN A 117 -30.36 -6.46 13.95
C GLN A 117 -28.90 -6.60 14.41
N HIS A 118 -28.45 -5.68 15.27
CA HIS A 118 -27.26 -5.88 16.10
C HIS A 118 -27.56 -6.97 17.13
N THR A 119 -27.22 -8.22 16.83
CA THR A 119 -27.21 -9.28 17.85
C THR A 119 -26.13 -10.30 17.53
N PHE A 120 -25.23 -10.53 18.48
CA PHE A 120 -24.21 -11.58 18.44
C PHE A 120 -24.87 -12.93 18.15
N ASN A 121 -24.70 -13.44 16.94
CA ASN A 121 -25.19 -14.76 16.57
C ASN A 121 -24.02 -15.75 16.56
N ALA A 122 -23.85 -16.43 17.69
CA ALA A 122 -23.03 -17.64 17.76
C ALA A 122 -23.78 -18.78 17.06
N LYS A 123 -23.60 -18.91 15.73
CA LYS A 123 -23.95 -20.13 15.00
C LYS A 123 -22.69 -20.80 14.47
N THR A 124 -22.41 -21.93 15.11
CA THR A 124 -21.55 -23.01 14.63
C THR A 124 -22.27 -23.74 13.49
N ASP A 125 -21.78 -23.62 12.25
CA ASP A 125 -21.54 -24.74 11.31
C ASP A 125 -21.25 -24.26 9.86
N ASN A 126 -20.03 -24.59 9.42
CA ASN A 126 -19.54 -24.99 8.09
C ASN A 126 -19.95 -24.20 6.83
N GLY A 127 -19.18 -23.16 6.51
CA GLY A 127 -18.82 -22.82 5.13
C GLY A 127 -18.28 -21.41 4.96
N PHE A 128 -17.16 -21.26 4.25
CA PHE A 128 -16.65 -19.95 3.83
C PHE A 128 -17.54 -19.40 2.69
N PRO A 129 -17.62 -18.07 2.47
CA PRO A 129 -17.05 -16.94 3.22
C PRO A 129 -17.90 -16.55 4.44
N TYR A 130 -17.28 -16.04 5.52
CA TYR A 130 -18.01 -15.45 6.66
C TYR A 130 -17.72 -13.96 6.80
N THR A 131 -18.77 -13.14 6.92
CA THR A 131 -18.66 -11.71 7.19
C THR A 131 -18.48 -11.47 8.68
N LEU A 132 -17.36 -10.87 9.05
CA LEU A 132 -16.98 -10.54 10.42
C LEU A 132 -17.42 -9.12 10.82
N PHE A 133 -17.31 -8.19 9.89
CA PHE A 133 -17.69 -6.78 10.08
C PHE A 133 -18.30 -6.29 8.78
N SER A 134 -19.35 -5.46 8.87
CA SER A 134 -19.94 -4.81 7.70
C SER A 134 -20.39 -3.41 8.06
N SER A 135 -20.21 -2.49 7.12
CA SER A 135 -20.64 -1.10 7.14
C SER A 135 -20.93 -0.66 5.70
N ASN A 136 -21.45 0.55 5.52
CA ASN A 136 -21.81 1.05 4.18
C ASN A 136 -20.62 1.15 3.20
N ASP A 137 -19.39 1.30 3.72
CA ASP A 137 -18.20 1.56 2.90
C ASP A 137 -17.06 0.56 3.13
N ALA A 138 -17.19 -0.35 4.09
CA ALA A 138 -16.19 -1.36 4.38
C ALA A 138 -16.79 -2.65 4.94
N THR A 139 -16.18 -3.79 4.60
CA THR A 139 -16.56 -5.13 5.07
C THR A 139 -15.30 -5.92 5.40
N MET A 140 -15.29 -6.68 6.50
CA MET A 140 -14.24 -7.65 6.78
C MET A 140 -14.75 -9.07 6.62
N LEU A 141 -14.04 -9.85 5.81
CA LEU A 141 -14.36 -11.22 5.48
C LEU A 141 -13.30 -12.17 6.04
N ALA A 142 -13.75 -13.34 6.52
CA ALA A 142 -12.91 -14.50 6.73
C ALA A 142 -13.03 -15.41 5.50
N LEU A 143 -11.90 -15.70 4.84
CA LEU A 143 -11.81 -16.52 3.62
C LEU A 143 -10.73 -17.61 3.77
N PRO A 144 -10.81 -18.72 3.01
CA PRO A 144 -9.66 -19.61 2.85
C PRO A 144 -8.50 -18.87 2.21
N ARG A 145 -7.26 -19.23 2.54
CA ARG A 145 -6.05 -18.54 2.03
C ARG A 145 -6.01 -18.41 0.50
N HIS A 146 -6.45 -19.43 -0.24
CA HIS A 146 -6.43 -19.36 -1.71
C HIS A 146 -7.41 -18.32 -2.26
N ALA A 147 -8.63 -18.25 -1.71
CA ALA A 147 -9.64 -17.27 -2.10
C ALA A 147 -9.24 -15.86 -1.64
N ALA A 148 -8.66 -15.72 -0.44
CA ALA A 148 -8.17 -14.46 0.08
C ALA A 148 -7.08 -13.81 -0.81
N LEU A 149 -6.27 -14.64 -1.48
CA LEU A 149 -5.24 -14.19 -2.43
C LEU A 149 -5.77 -13.86 -3.84
N GLN A 150 -7.06 -14.14 -4.11
CA GLN A 150 -7.68 -13.98 -5.43
C GLN A 150 -8.95 -13.12 -5.39
N VAL A 151 -9.39 -12.68 -4.21
CA VAL A 151 -10.62 -11.92 -4.02
C VAL A 151 -10.58 -10.60 -4.80
N ASP A 152 -9.40 -10.02 -4.98
CA ASP A 152 -9.17 -8.81 -5.77
C ASP A 152 -9.60 -8.96 -7.24
N THR A 153 -9.57 -10.18 -7.78
CA THR A 153 -9.96 -10.48 -9.17
C THR A 153 -11.47 -10.42 -9.44
N ILE A 154 -12.29 -10.48 -8.38
CA ILE A 154 -13.76 -10.50 -8.45
C ILE A 154 -14.39 -9.26 -7.80
N LEU A 155 -13.59 -8.29 -7.35
CA LEU A 155 -14.12 -7.10 -6.70
C LEU A 155 -14.97 -6.25 -7.65
N PRO A 156 -16.07 -5.66 -7.13
CA PRO A 156 -16.78 -4.60 -7.82
C PRO A 156 -15.85 -3.44 -8.16
N ARG A 157 -16.30 -2.57 -9.08
CA ARG A 157 -15.55 -1.34 -9.38
C ARG A 157 -15.47 -0.49 -8.12
N PHE A 158 -14.33 0.17 -7.94
CA PHE A 158 -14.09 1.08 -6.81
C PHE A 158 -14.13 0.41 -5.43
N VAL A 159 -13.90 -0.90 -5.37
CA VAL A 159 -13.65 -1.63 -4.12
C VAL A 159 -12.21 -2.13 -4.16
N LYS A 160 -11.50 -1.91 -3.05
CA LYS A 160 -10.15 -2.43 -2.80
C LYS A 160 -10.21 -3.52 -1.74
N SER A 161 -9.36 -4.53 -1.87
CA SER A 161 -9.16 -5.55 -0.85
C SER A 161 -7.77 -5.47 -0.27
N THR A 162 -7.67 -5.53 1.04
CA THR A 162 -6.41 -5.61 1.77
C THR A 162 -6.42 -6.88 2.62
N LEU A 163 -5.44 -7.77 2.40
CA LEU A 163 -5.26 -8.88 3.33
C LEU A 163 -4.72 -8.36 4.67
N VAL A 164 -5.41 -8.72 5.73
CA VAL A 164 -4.93 -8.53 7.09
C VAL A 164 -3.75 -9.50 7.32
N PRO A 165 -2.62 -9.04 7.87
CA PRO A 165 -1.48 -9.89 8.15
C PRO A 165 -1.81 -11.11 9.01
N ASP A 166 -1.11 -12.23 8.80
CA ASP A 166 -1.26 -13.44 9.61
C ASP A 166 -0.71 -13.30 11.05
N ALA A 167 0.05 -12.23 11.33
CA ALA A 167 0.68 -11.95 12.62
C ALA A 167 0.75 -10.44 12.87
N PRO A 168 0.68 -9.99 14.14
CA PRO A 168 0.73 -8.57 14.46
C PRO A 168 2.10 -7.98 14.21
N PHE A 169 2.13 -6.67 13.98
CA PHE A 169 3.32 -5.85 13.97
C PHE A 169 3.53 -5.22 15.34
N THR A 170 4.79 -5.05 15.71
CA THR A 170 5.14 -4.13 16.79
C THR A 170 5.15 -2.71 16.23
N TYR A 171 4.20 -1.88 16.68
CA TYR A 171 4.21 -0.47 16.35
C TYR A 171 5.45 0.18 16.94
N ARG A 172 6.23 0.87 16.11
CA ARG A 172 7.41 1.63 16.54
C ARG A 172 7.26 3.05 16.01
N GLU A 173 7.10 3.99 16.93
CA GLU A 173 7.14 5.41 16.61
C GLU A 173 8.53 5.79 16.08
N VAL A 174 8.57 6.70 15.11
CA VAL A 174 9.82 7.25 14.59
C VAL A 174 10.43 8.12 15.68
N SER A 175 11.64 7.78 16.15
CA SER A 175 12.24 8.50 17.27
C SER A 175 12.74 9.88 16.86
N ASN A 176 12.87 10.80 17.82
CA ASN A 176 13.46 12.12 17.57
C ASN A 176 14.89 12.03 17.00
N ASP A 177 15.64 11.00 17.36
CA ASP A 177 16.98 10.75 16.83
C ASP A 177 16.93 10.33 15.36
N ASP A 178 15.97 9.47 14.97
CA ASP A 178 15.75 9.08 13.58
C ASP A 178 15.37 10.31 12.71
N LEU A 179 14.62 11.26 13.27
CA LEU A 179 14.19 12.49 12.58
C LEU A 179 15.28 13.55 12.46
N LYS A 180 16.35 13.45 13.23
CA LYS A 180 17.39 14.48 13.31
C LYS A 180 17.97 14.82 11.93
N VAL A 181 18.25 13.80 11.11
CA VAL A 181 18.85 14.01 9.79
C VAL A 181 17.91 14.80 8.87
N VAL A 182 16.62 14.48 8.85
CA VAL A 182 15.63 15.18 8.03
C VAL A 182 15.42 16.61 8.51
N ARG A 183 15.37 16.82 9.84
CA ARG A 183 15.27 18.16 10.45
C ARG A 183 16.50 19.04 10.15
N ASP A 184 17.70 18.45 10.19
CA ASP A 184 18.94 19.15 9.84
C ASP A 184 18.94 19.59 8.36
N VAL A 185 18.43 18.73 7.46
CA VAL A 185 18.25 19.07 6.04
C VAL A 185 17.23 20.19 5.88
N LEU A 186 16.07 20.10 6.52
CA LEU A 186 15.02 21.14 6.49
C LEU A 186 15.56 22.51 6.94
N GLY A 187 16.30 22.55 8.04
CA GLY A 187 16.85 23.80 8.60
C GLY A 187 17.89 24.48 7.71
N THR A 188 18.48 23.75 6.76
CA THR A 188 19.48 24.28 5.82
C THR A 188 19.01 24.28 4.38
N LEU A 189 17.76 23.86 4.11
CA LEU A 189 17.24 23.70 2.75
C LEU A 189 17.17 25.05 2.04
N ARG A 190 17.71 25.09 0.83
CA ARG A 190 17.76 26.28 -0.02
C ARG A 190 17.84 25.86 -1.48
N PHE A 191 17.38 26.73 -2.37
CA PHE A 191 17.52 26.53 -3.81
C PHE A 191 18.98 26.26 -4.18
N ASN A 192 19.21 25.26 -5.02
CA ASN A 192 20.52 24.90 -5.53
C ASN A 192 20.46 24.80 -7.07
N PRO A 193 21.24 25.62 -7.80
CA PRO A 193 21.24 25.60 -9.27
C PRO A 193 21.71 24.27 -9.86
N ASP A 194 22.57 23.53 -9.16
CA ASP A 194 23.01 22.20 -9.60
C ASP A 194 21.86 21.19 -9.58
N ILE A 195 21.00 21.26 -8.55
CA ILE A 195 19.80 20.42 -8.47
C ILE A 195 18.80 20.83 -9.55
N ALA A 196 18.58 22.13 -9.76
CA ALA A 196 17.71 22.61 -10.83
C ALA A 196 18.17 22.13 -12.21
N SER A 197 19.48 22.13 -12.47
CA SER A 197 20.07 21.56 -13.70
C SER A 197 19.78 20.07 -13.84
N VAL A 198 19.82 19.30 -12.75
CA VAL A 198 19.46 17.88 -12.76
C VAL A 198 17.98 17.68 -13.10
N VAL A 199 17.08 18.41 -12.45
CA VAL A 199 15.62 18.32 -12.67
C VAL A 199 15.24 18.71 -14.11
N ASN A 200 15.80 19.80 -14.64
CA ASN A 200 15.54 20.28 -16.00
C ASN A 200 16.00 19.33 -17.12
N ASN A 201 16.71 18.24 -16.78
CA ASN A 201 17.15 17.25 -17.74
C ASN A 201 16.23 16.02 -17.82
N ILE A 202 15.17 15.95 -17.02
CA ILE A 202 14.18 14.85 -17.08
C ILE A 202 13.53 14.82 -18.47
N SER A 203 13.47 13.62 -19.07
CA SER A 203 12.96 13.43 -20.44
C SER A 203 11.51 12.95 -20.43
N ILE A 204 10.58 13.87 -20.68
CA ILE A 204 9.15 13.54 -20.85
C ILE A 204 8.93 12.51 -21.96
N PRO A 205 9.56 12.62 -23.15
CA PRO A 205 9.41 11.60 -24.19
C PRO A 205 9.86 10.20 -23.74
N GLN A 206 10.87 10.11 -22.87
CA GLN A 206 11.30 8.82 -22.33
C GLN A 206 10.29 8.25 -21.34
N ILE A 207 9.75 9.08 -20.43
CA ILE A 207 8.68 8.66 -19.51
C ILE A 207 7.47 8.15 -20.30
N GLN A 208 7.09 8.85 -21.38
CA GLN A 208 6.00 8.42 -22.27
C GLN A 208 6.28 7.08 -22.99
N GLN A 209 7.53 6.78 -23.33
CA GLN A 209 7.90 5.48 -23.88
C GLN A 209 7.86 4.38 -22.83
N ASP A 210 8.33 4.67 -21.63
CA ASP A 210 8.36 3.73 -20.53
C ASP A 210 6.95 3.33 -20.09
N ILE A 211 6.05 4.32 -19.99
CA ILE A 211 4.69 4.04 -19.61
C ILE A 211 3.99 3.19 -20.67
N ARG A 212 4.23 3.43 -21.96
CA ARG A 212 3.71 2.61 -23.06
C ARG A 212 4.24 1.17 -23.00
N PHE A 213 5.47 0.96 -22.54
CA PHE A 213 5.98 -0.39 -22.30
C PHE A 213 5.23 -1.05 -21.14
N LEU A 214 5.10 -0.36 -20.00
CA LEU A 214 4.43 -0.93 -18.83
C LEU A 214 2.93 -1.20 -19.09
N THR A 215 2.24 -0.34 -19.84
CA THR A 215 0.80 -0.45 -20.14
C THR A 215 0.48 -1.43 -21.26
N GLY A 216 1.47 -1.90 -22.01
CA GLY A 216 1.26 -2.75 -23.19
C GLY A 216 1.00 -1.98 -24.50
N GLU A 217 0.89 -0.65 -24.44
CA GLU A 217 0.56 0.19 -25.61
C GLU A 217 1.70 0.29 -26.64
N ASP A 218 2.92 -0.09 -26.27
CA ASP A 218 4.06 -0.12 -27.18
C ASP A 218 3.95 -1.24 -28.24
N GLY A 219 3.06 -2.22 -28.03
CA GLY A 219 2.88 -3.38 -28.89
C GLY A 219 4.05 -4.37 -28.89
N LYS A 220 5.05 -4.19 -28.00
CA LYS A 220 6.26 -5.02 -27.94
C LYS A 220 6.45 -5.71 -26.59
N SER A 221 6.00 -5.09 -25.50
CA SER A 221 6.09 -5.64 -24.15
C SER A 221 5.25 -6.91 -23.96
N GLY A 222 4.14 -7.04 -24.69
CA GLY A 222 3.17 -8.13 -24.52
C GLY A 222 2.41 -8.09 -23.20
N ILE A 223 2.51 -6.99 -22.44
CA ILE A 223 1.85 -6.85 -21.14
C ILE A 223 0.37 -6.53 -21.34
N VAL A 224 -0.50 -7.39 -20.82
CA VAL A 224 -1.96 -7.14 -20.75
C VAL A 224 -2.34 -6.56 -19.38
N SER A 225 -1.64 -7.01 -18.35
CA SER A 225 -1.80 -6.60 -16.96
C SER A 225 -0.52 -6.89 -16.20
N ARG A 226 -0.24 -6.08 -15.18
CA ARG A 226 0.85 -6.27 -14.24
C ARG A 226 0.36 -6.79 -12.89
N HIS A 227 -0.81 -7.43 -12.85
CA HIS A 227 -1.30 -8.15 -11.67
C HIS A 227 -0.22 -9.07 -11.12
N SER A 228 -0.03 -9.08 -9.80
CA SER A 228 1.14 -9.69 -9.17
C SER A 228 1.34 -11.17 -9.47
N PHE A 229 0.30 -11.89 -9.87
CA PHE A 229 0.36 -13.29 -10.28
C PHE A 229 0.53 -13.50 -11.80
N SER A 230 0.51 -12.44 -12.60
CA SER A 230 0.57 -12.50 -14.06
C SER A 230 2.01 -12.66 -14.56
N SER A 231 2.15 -13.21 -15.78
CA SER A 231 3.42 -13.18 -16.50
C SER A 231 3.85 -11.76 -16.85
N GLY A 232 2.90 -10.85 -17.10
CA GLY A 232 3.15 -9.45 -17.42
C GLY A 232 3.86 -8.71 -16.28
N ALA A 233 3.53 -8.99 -15.02
CA ALA A 233 4.24 -8.44 -13.87
C ALA A 233 5.71 -8.91 -13.83
N ARG A 234 5.98 -10.18 -14.15
CA ARG A 234 7.36 -10.70 -14.20
C ARG A 234 8.16 -10.08 -15.34
N THR A 235 7.52 -9.87 -16.50
CA THR A 235 8.10 -9.13 -17.63
C THR A 235 8.44 -7.70 -17.23
N ALA A 236 7.52 -6.99 -16.57
CA ALA A 236 7.75 -5.65 -16.06
C ALA A 236 8.91 -5.61 -15.06
N ALA A 237 8.94 -6.51 -14.06
CA ALA A 237 10.00 -6.58 -13.06
C ALA A 237 11.40 -6.77 -13.68
N ALA A 238 11.51 -7.71 -14.63
CA ALA A 238 12.76 -7.96 -15.35
C ALA A 238 13.19 -6.74 -16.18
N TRP A 239 12.24 -6.09 -16.84
CA TRP A 239 12.50 -4.90 -17.65
C TRP A 239 12.92 -3.70 -16.79
N ILE A 240 12.21 -3.41 -15.69
CA ILE A 240 12.55 -2.35 -14.73
C ILE A 240 13.95 -2.56 -14.18
N LYS A 241 14.26 -3.80 -13.73
CA LYS A 241 15.59 -4.16 -13.26
C LYS A 241 16.67 -3.83 -14.30
N ALA A 242 16.50 -4.29 -15.54
CA ALA A 242 17.47 -4.06 -16.59
C ALA A 242 17.68 -2.56 -16.87
N ARG A 243 16.60 -1.78 -16.95
CA ARG A 243 16.67 -0.33 -17.18
C ARG A 243 17.40 0.42 -16.07
N ILE A 244 17.24 0.01 -14.82
CA ILE A 244 17.94 0.65 -13.69
C ILE A 244 19.40 0.19 -13.63
N GLU A 245 19.71 -1.08 -13.89
CA GLU A 245 21.09 -1.59 -13.93
C GLU A 245 21.96 -0.89 -14.99
N GLU A 246 21.39 -0.57 -16.15
CA GLU A 246 22.07 0.19 -17.22
C GLU A 246 22.60 1.55 -16.76
N THR A 247 22.09 2.07 -15.66
CA THR A 247 22.47 3.37 -15.10
C THR A 247 23.55 3.28 -14.02
N GLY A 248 24.04 2.06 -13.73
CA GLY A 248 25.12 1.79 -12.78
C GLY A 248 24.66 1.35 -11.39
N ALA A 249 23.38 1.00 -11.21
CA ALA A 249 22.88 0.42 -9.97
C ALA A 249 23.22 -1.08 -9.88
N THR A 250 23.31 -1.60 -8.65
CA THR A 250 23.28 -3.05 -8.40
C THR A 250 21.86 -3.45 -8.01
N CYS A 251 21.21 -4.32 -8.78
CA CYS A 251 19.82 -4.68 -8.56
C CYS A 251 19.61 -6.15 -8.21
N ARG A 252 18.56 -6.43 -7.45
CA ARG A 252 18.06 -7.78 -7.17
C ARG A 252 16.54 -7.85 -7.33
N LEU A 253 16.06 -9.03 -7.73
CA LEU A 253 14.64 -9.39 -7.64
C LEU A 253 14.41 -10.08 -6.29
N SER A 254 13.61 -9.47 -5.42
CA SER A 254 13.33 -10.01 -4.09
C SER A 254 11.99 -10.74 -4.09
N THR A 255 12.01 -12.06 -4.04
CA THR A 255 10.81 -12.89 -3.89
C THR A 255 10.38 -12.92 -2.42
N PHE A 256 9.11 -12.60 -2.15
CA PHE A 256 8.56 -12.55 -0.79
C PHE A 256 7.41 -13.55 -0.56
N LEU A 257 6.74 -13.99 -1.61
CA LEU A 257 5.65 -14.97 -1.53
C LEU A 257 5.58 -15.79 -2.82
N THR A 258 5.36 -17.10 -2.70
CA THR A 258 5.24 -17.99 -3.86
C THR A 258 4.07 -17.55 -4.74
N GLY A 259 4.29 -17.53 -6.07
CA GLY A 259 3.29 -17.10 -7.05
C GLY A 259 3.35 -15.61 -7.38
N PHE A 260 3.72 -14.75 -6.42
CA PHE A 260 3.87 -13.31 -6.65
C PHE A 260 5.08 -13.00 -7.55
N ALA A 261 4.97 -11.92 -8.29
CA ALA A 261 6.08 -11.25 -8.94
C ALA A 261 6.99 -10.61 -7.86
N PRO A 262 8.31 -10.54 -8.10
CA PRO A 262 9.26 -10.08 -7.09
C PRO A 262 9.28 -8.55 -6.98
N ASN A 263 9.68 -8.01 -5.83
CA ASN A 263 10.10 -6.60 -5.77
C ASN A 263 11.36 -6.39 -6.62
N VAL A 264 11.50 -5.23 -7.24
CA VAL A 264 12.75 -4.80 -7.88
C VAL A 264 13.45 -3.83 -6.95
N ILE A 265 14.63 -4.20 -6.44
CA ILE A 265 15.39 -3.37 -5.49
C ILE A 265 16.74 -3.07 -6.11
N CYS A 266 17.03 -1.80 -6.33
CA CYS A 266 18.21 -1.32 -7.03
C CYS A 266 18.97 -0.29 -6.21
N ARG A 267 20.25 -0.57 -5.93
CA ARG A 267 21.08 0.26 -5.04
C ARG A 267 22.21 0.97 -5.78
N TYR A 268 22.35 2.26 -5.52
CA TYR A 268 23.56 3.04 -5.78
C TYR A 268 24.33 3.18 -4.48
N SER A 269 25.57 2.70 -4.46
CA SER A 269 26.43 2.80 -3.29
C SER A 269 26.91 4.24 -3.07
N ALA A 270 26.96 4.65 -1.81
CA ALA A 270 27.56 5.92 -1.42
C ALA A 270 29.05 5.98 -1.79
N ILE A 271 29.58 7.19 -1.99
CA ILE A 271 31.02 7.40 -2.26
C ILE A 271 31.93 6.97 -1.10
N LYS A 272 31.40 6.99 0.12
CA LYS A 272 32.04 6.48 1.33
C LYS A 272 31.12 5.44 1.95
N LYS A 273 31.69 4.36 2.48
CA LYS A 273 30.91 3.30 3.13
C LYS A 273 30.06 3.90 4.25
N THR A 274 28.76 3.64 4.18
CA THR A 274 27.75 4.05 5.17
C THR A 274 26.60 3.06 5.08
N ASP A 275 25.88 2.86 6.18
CA ASP A 275 24.68 2.01 6.22
C ASP A 275 23.41 2.82 5.92
N ASP A 276 23.48 4.13 6.10
CA ASP A 276 22.38 5.07 5.83
C ASP A 276 21.92 5.02 4.38
N THR A 277 20.61 4.85 4.22
CA THR A 277 19.97 4.65 2.92
C THR A 277 18.77 5.57 2.77
N VAL A 278 18.65 6.20 1.60
CA VAL A 278 17.46 6.93 1.14
C VAL A 278 16.74 6.04 0.14
N ILE A 279 15.43 5.83 0.35
CA ILE A 279 14.60 5.00 -0.53
C ILE A 279 13.65 5.90 -1.33
N ILE A 280 13.56 5.67 -2.63
CA ILE A 280 12.54 6.25 -3.51
C ILE A 280 11.85 5.10 -4.22
N SER A 281 10.53 5.07 -4.21
CA SER A 281 9.80 3.94 -4.75
C SER A 281 8.49 4.30 -5.46
N GLY A 282 8.01 3.33 -6.22
CA GLY A 282 6.65 3.22 -6.75
C GLY A 282 6.24 1.74 -6.67
N HIS A 283 5.02 1.40 -7.03
CA HIS A 283 4.64 0.00 -7.27
C HIS A 283 4.40 -0.23 -8.76
N TYR A 284 4.78 -1.41 -9.25
CA TYR A 284 4.69 -1.71 -10.67
C TYR A 284 3.57 -2.70 -10.98
N ASP A 285 2.98 -3.33 -9.97
CA ASP A 285 1.79 -4.14 -10.19
C ASP A 285 0.57 -3.28 -10.56
N SER A 286 -0.45 -3.92 -11.10
CA SER A 286 -1.73 -3.28 -11.41
C SER A 286 -2.84 -4.30 -11.22
N ARG A 287 -4.05 -3.88 -10.88
CA ARG A 287 -5.21 -4.78 -10.90
C ARG A 287 -6.26 -4.41 -11.93
N GLY A 288 -6.99 -5.42 -12.37
CA GLY A 288 -8.22 -5.22 -13.14
C GLY A 288 -9.40 -4.98 -12.20
N SER A 289 -10.54 -4.63 -12.76
CA SER A 289 -11.81 -4.58 -12.02
C SER A 289 -12.79 -5.58 -12.62
N PHE A 290 -13.60 -6.23 -11.76
CA PHE A 290 -14.79 -7.00 -12.11
C PHE A 290 -14.66 -7.85 -13.39
N GLY A 291 -13.86 -8.93 -13.33
CA GLY A 291 -13.70 -9.89 -14.44
C GLY A 291 -12.85 -9.42 -15.62
N SER A 292 -12.36 -8.16 -15.62
CA SER A 292 -11.39 -7.70 -16.61
C SER A 292 -9.97 -8.10 -16.23
N VAL A 293 -9.35 -8.94 -17.06
CA VAL A 293 -7.92 -9.25 -16.95
C VAL A 293 -7.05 -8.09 -17.44
N ARG A 294 -7.58 -7.22 -18.31
CA ARG A 294 -6.81 -6.08 -18.85
C ARG A 294 -6.73 -4.97 -17.81
N ALA A 295 -5.50 -4.64 -17.41
CA ALA A 295 -5.20 -3.65 -16.39
C ALA A 295 -3.96 -2.84 -16.79
N PRO A 296 -4.10 -1.80 -17.63
CA PRO A 296 -2.98 -1.01 -18.10
C PRO A 296 -2.24 -0.29 -16.97
N GLY A 297 -2.93 0.09 -15.87
CA GLY A 297 -2.33 0.72 -14.69
C GLY A 297 -1.41 1.90 -15.04
N ALA A 298 -1.88 2.82 -15.88
CA ALA A 298 -1.01 3.88 -16.40
C ALA A 298 -0.71 4.93 -15.32
N ASP A 299 -1.74 5.38 -14.60
CA ASP A 299 -1.55 6.29 -13.48
C ASP A 299 -1.20 5.50 -12.21
N ASP A 300 -1.97 4.46 -11.90
CA ASP A 300 -1.81 3.57 -10.74
C ASP A 300 -1.12 2.23 -11.12
N ASP A 301 0.15 2.01 -10.78
CA ASP A 301 1.18 3.02 -10.49
C ASP A 301 2.31 3.01 -11.54
N GLY A 302 1.89 2.91 -12.81
CA GLY A 302 2.81 3.11 -13.92
C GLY A 302 3.48 4.50 -13.85
N SER A 303 2.78 5.52 -13.35
CA SER A 303 3.30 6.89 -13.27
C SER A 303 4.42 7.03 -12.24
N GLY A 304 4.26 6.55 -11.01
CA GLY A 304 5.29 6.55 -9.98
C GLY A 304 6.49 5.67 -10.38
N THR A 305 6.22 4.46 -10.90
CA THR A 305 7.28 3.57 -11.40
C THR A 305 8.10 4.20 -12.53
N THR A 306 7.48 4.90 -13.47
CA THR A 306 8.22 5.61 -14.53
C THR A 306 8.95 6.85 -14.02
N GLY A 307 8.44 7.51 -12.98
CA GLY A 307 9.16 8.52 -12.20
C GLY A 307 10.47 7.96 -11.63
N VAL A 308 10.43 6.80 -10.99
CA VAL A 308 11.62 6.10 -10.46
C VAL A 308 12.62 5.77 -11.57
N LEU A 309 12.15 5.26 -12.72
CA LEU A 309 13.00 5.01 -13.89
C LEU A 309 13.66 6.28 -14.44
N SER A 310 12.94 7.39 -14.45
CA SER A 310 13.47 8.69 -14.88
C SER A 310 14.57 9.20 -13.94
N ILE A 311 14.38 9.02 -12.63
CA ILE A 311 15.41 9.30 -11.61
C ILE A 311 16.66 8.44 -11.88
N ALA A 312 16.50 7.13 -12.08
CA ALA A 312 17.60 6.22 -12.38
C ALA A 312 18.43 6.68 -13.60
N ARG A 313 17.75 7.01 -14.71
CA ARG A 313 18.43 7.48 -15.93
C ARG A 313 19.16 8.80 -15.72
N THR A 314 18.58 9.68 -14.92
CA THR A 314 19.20 10.96 -14.59
C THR A 314 20.46 10.76 -13.75
N ILE A 315 20.42 9.86 -12.76
CA ILE A 315 21.60 9.43 -11.98
C ILE A 315 22.71 8.92 -12.90
N GLY A 316 22.40 7.97 -13.79
CA GLY A 316 23.38 7.38 -14.71
C GLY A 316 23.97 8.39 -15.69
N ARG A 317 23.13 9.16 -16.39
CA ARG A 317 23.56 10.12 -17.42
C ARG A 317 24.38 11.27 -16.84
N LYS A 318 23.99 11.81 -15.68
CA LYS A 318 24.74 12.88 -15.00
C LYS A 318 25.88 12.34 -14.13
N ARG A 319 26.02 11.02 -14.02
CA ARG A 319 27.02 10.33 -13.16
C ARG A 319 26.97 10.83 -11.73
N LEU A 320 25.75 10.97 -11.19
CA LEU A 320 25.56 11.49 -9.83
C LEU A 320 26.20 10.56 -8.81
N ARG A 321 26.67 11.16 -7.72
CA ARG A 321 27.36 10.50 -6.61
C ARG A 321 26.74 11.00 -5.31
N PHE A 322 26.58 10.10 -4.35
CA PHE A 322 25.85 10.38 -3.12
C PHE A 322 26.69 10.09 -1.88
N HIS A 323 26.45 10.85 -0.81
CA HIS A 323 27.06 10.59 0.50
C HIS A 323 26.34 9.50 1.31
N LYS A 324 25.12 9.16 0.90
CA LYS A 324 24.27 8.09 1.46
C LYS A 324 23.95 7.09 0.34
N ASN A 325 23.57 5.88 0.69
CA ASN A 325 23.10 4.95 -0.33
C ASN A 325 21.75 5.45 -0.86
N VAL A 326 21.50 5.23 -2.15
CA VAL A 326 20.19 5.50 -2.76
C VAL A 326 19.65 4.18 -3.26
N GLU A 327 18.46 3.83 -2.79
CA GLU A 327 17.73 2.67 -3.27
C GLU A 327 16.49 3.11 -4.04
N LEU A 328 16.41 2.64 -5.29
CA LEU A 328 15.24 2.76 -6.12
C LEU A 328 14.50 1.43 -6.07
N VAL A 329 13.24 1.47 -5.64
CA VAL A 329 12.46 0.26 -5.41
C VAL A 329 11.16 0.31 -6.21
N ALA A 330 10.87 -0.75 -6.95
CA ALA A 330 9.55 -0.96 -7.54
C ALA A 330 8.90 -2.17 -6.84
N PHE A 331 7.84 -1.91 -6.09
CA PHE A 331 7.14 -2.94 -5.31
C PHE A 331 6.15 -3.72 -6.18
N ALA A 332 5.98 -4.99 -5.84
CA ALA A 332 4.89 -5.82 -6.32
C ALA A 332 3.89 -6.07 -5.17
N GLY A 333 2.66 -6.44 -5.49
CA GLY A 333 1.65 -6.81 -4.51
C GLY A 333 1.15 -5.65 -3.67
N GLU A 334 1.29 -4.40 -4.14
CA GLU A 334 0.62 -3.25 -3.54
C GLU A 334 -0.90 -3.47 -3.60
N GLU A 335 -1.39 -3.84 -4.77
CA GLU A 335 -2.81 -3.90 -5.11
C GLU A 335 -3.53 -5.06 -4.40
N GLN A 336 -2.77 -6.04 -3.94
CA GLN A 336 -3.26 -7.18 -3.16
C GLN A 336 -3.16 -6.92 -1.64
N GLY A 337 -2.68 -5.75 -1.20
CA GLY A 337 -2.57 -5.38 0.21
C GLY A 337 -1.12 -5.25 0.71
N LEU A 338 -0.31 -4.50 -0.03
CA LEU A 338 1.06 -4.10 0.35
C LEU A 338 2.05 -5.25 0.59
N TYR A 339 1.89 -6.39 -0.05
CA TYR A 339 2.72 -7.57 0.25
C TYR A 339 4.21 -7.34 0.04
N GLY A 340 4.58 -6.73 -1.09
CA GLY A 340 5.97 -6.47 -1.42
C GLY A 340 6.62 -5.48 -0.47
N SER A 341 5.97 -4.34 -0.20
CA SER A 341 6.51 -3.32 0.69
C SER A 341 6.57 -3.80 2.14
N ARG A 342 5.54 -4.51 2.64
CA ARG A 342 5.55 -5.14 3.98
C ARG A 342 6.68 -6.16 4.12
N ALA A 343 6.91 -6.99 3.09
CA ALA A 343 8.00 -7.95 3.10
C ALA A 343 9.37 -7.26 3.15
N TYR A 344 9.55 -6.20 2.36
CA TYR A 344 10.81 -5.45 2.36
C TYR A 344 11.05 -4.68 3.67
N ALA A 345 10.01 -4.07 4.24
CA ALA A 345 10.09 -3.43 5.54
C ALA A 345 10.49 -4.41 6.65
N ARG A 346 9.93 -5.64 6.64
CA ARG A 346 10.36 -6.72 7.56
C ARG A 346 11.81 -7.13 7.34
N GLU A 347 12.24 -7.24 6.08
CA GLU A 347 13.63 -7.54 5.74
C GLU A 347 14.58 -6.47 6.31
N LEU A 348 14.31 -5.19 6.05
CA LEU A 348 15.09 -4.06 6.57
C LEU A 348 15.11 -4.02 8.10
N ARG A 349 13.98 -4.30 8.74
CA ARG A 349 13.87 -4.39 10.20
C ARG A 349 14.74 -5.51 10.76
N ALA A 350 14.70 -6.69 10.16
CA ALA A 350 15.51 -7.84 10.58
C ALA A 350 17.02 -7.59 10.40
N GLN A 351 17.40 -6.78 9.42
CA GLN A 351 18.78 -6.36 9.18
C GLN A 351 19.22 -5.18 10.06
N ASN A 352 18.31 -4.61 10.85
CA ASN A 352 18.52 -3.35 11.58
C ASN A 352 19.05 -2.23 10.65
N ALA A 353 18.49 -2.15 9.44
CA ALA A 353 18.93 -1.22 8.42
C ALA A 353 18.70 0.25 8.83
N SER A 354 19.66 1.12 8.51
CA SER A 354 19.54 2.57 8.72
C SER A 354 18.86 3.23 7.53
N ILE A 355 17.58 3.57 7.68
CA ILE A 355 16.79 4.26 6.65
C ILE A 355 16.60 5.72 7.08
N VAL A 356 17.19 6.64 6.30
CA VAL A 356 17.12 8.08 6.58
C VAL A 356 15.73 8.63 6.24
N MET A 357 15.22 8.25 5.07
CA MET A 357 13.88 8.60 4.62
C MET A 357 13.46 7.66 3.49
N MET A 358 12.15 7.55 3.30
CA MET A 358 11.54 6.86 2.17
C MET A 358 10.45 7.75 1.58
N ILE A 359 10.42 7.83 0.25
CA ILE A 359 9.39 8.54 -0.51
C ILE A 359 8.75 7.55 -1.48
N GLN A 360 7.44 7.38 -1.39
CA GLN A 360 6.63 6.67 -2.37
C GLN A 360 6.05 7.70 -3.35
N ALA A 361 6.20 7.46 -4.64
CA ALA A 361 5.45 8.11 -5.69
C ALA A 361 4.36 7.13 -6.14
N ASP A 362 3.10 7.54 -6.04
CA ASP A 362 1.93 6.74 -6.37
C ASP A 362 0.89 7.65 -7.01
N MET A 363 0.46 7.33 -8.23
CA MET A 363 -0.49 8.15 -9.02
C MET A 363 -0.04 9.61 -9.22
N THR A 364 0.99 9.83 -10.05
CA THR A 364 1.60 11.14 -10.29
C THR A 364 1.29 11.74 -11.68
N ALA A 365 0.38 11.16 -12.47
CA ALA A 365 0.19 11.56 -13.87
C ALA A 365 -1.24 11.96 -14.25
N TYR A 366 -2.26 11.73 -13.41
CA TYR A 366 -3.60 12.25 -13.67
C TYR A 366 -3.79 13.68 -13.18
N ARG A 367 -4.50 14.47 -13.99
CA ARG A 367 -5.01 15.79 -13.66
C ARG A 367 -6.31 16.01 -14.40
N ALA A 368 -7.38 16.40 -13.71
CA ALA A 368 -8.63 16.70 -14.39
C ALA A 368 -8.47 17.94 -15.30
N ALA A 369 -9.31 18.01 -16.35
CA ALA A 369 -9.29 19.17 -17.23
C ALA A 369 -9.63 20.44 -16.42
N GLN A 370 -8.93 21.54 -16.69
CA GLN A 370 -9.09 22.85 -16.05
C GLN A 370 -8.53 22.98 -14.62
N GLU A 371 -8.10 21.88 -13.99
CA GLU A 371 -7.41 21.96 -12.70
C GLU A 371 -5.97 22.48 -12.84
N PRO A 372 -5.44 23.21 -11.84
CA PRO A 372 -4.02 23.57 -11.82
C PRO A 372 -3.14 22.32 -11.70
N LEU A 373 -1.85 22.46 -12.02
CA LEU A 373 -0.88 21.42 -11.70
C LEU A 373 -0.79 21.31 -10.17
N GLN A 374 -0.91 20.10 -9.65
CA GLN A 374 -1.04 19.86 -8.22
C GLN A 374 -0.10 18.75 -7.77
N LEU A 375 0.35 18.83 -6.53
CA LEU A 375 1.02 17.75 -5.82
C LEU A 375 0.25 17.47 -4.53
N GLY A 376 -0.39 16.31 -4.47
CA GLY A 376 -1.05 15.81 -3.27
C GLY A 376 -0.05 15.12 -2.35
N LEU A 377 0.07 15.61 -1.12
CA LEU A 377 0.83 14.98 -0.05
C LEU A 377 -0.13 14.17 0.83
N PRO A 378 0.28 13.02 1.38
CA PRO A 378 -0.62 12.19 2.17
C PRO A 378 -1.08 12.93 3.43
N GLU A 379 -2.39 12.95 3.68
CA GLU A 379 -2.99 13.52 4.90
C GLU A 379 -2.70 12.68 6.15
N ARG A 380 -2.61 11.36 5.99
CA ARG A 380 -2.77 10.40 7.10
C ARG A 380 -1.58 9.48 7.33
N ILE A 381 -0.72 9.36 6.33
CA ILE A 381 0.40 8.42 6.34
C ILE A 381 1.71 9.16 6.12
N GLY A 382 2.77 8.64 6.74
CA GLY A 382 4.12 9.20 6.62
C GLY A 382 4.54 10.10 7.77
N THR A 383 5.75 10.61 7.66
CA THR A 383 6.40 11.42 8.69
C THR A 383 6.26 12.91 8.34
N PRO A 384 5.73 13.77 9.23
CA PRO A 384 5.50 15.18 8.94
C PRO A 384 6.73 15.93 8.40
N GLU A 385 7.92 15.63 8.95
CA GLU A 385 9.17 16.24 8.48
C GLU A 385 9.54 15.85 7.05
N VAL A 386 9.30 14.60 6.65
CA VAL A 386 9.56 14.14 5.28
C VAL A 386 8.53 14.78 4.34
N THR A 387 7.27 14.86 4.75
CA THR A 387 6.21 15.55 4.00
C THR A 387 6.54 17.03 3.79
N GLN A 388 6.99 17.72 4.84
CA GLN A 388 7.44 19.11 4.75
C GLN A 388 8.67 19.26 3.85
N LEU A 389 9.59 18.30 3.89
CA LEU A 389 10.77 18.30 3.03
C LEU A 389 10.36 18.22 1.56
N VAL A 390 9.45 17.30 1.21
CA VAL A 390 8.91 17.19 -0.16
C VAL A 390 8.22 18.49 -0.57
N ALA A 391 7.37 19.06 0.29
CA ALA A 391 6.69 20.34 0.01
C ALA A 391 7.67 21.47 -0.32
N ASN A 392 8.71 21.63 0.51
CA ASN A 392 9.70 22.69 0.33
C ASN A 392 10.57 22.46 -0.92
N VAL A 393 10.96 21.21 -1.20
CA VAL A 393 11.71 20.86 -2.41
C VAL A 393 10.87 21.17 -3.66
N SER A 394 9.59 20.82 -3.66
CA SER A 394 8.66 21.15 -4.75
C SER A 394 8.54 22.65 -4.97
N ALA A 395 8.45 23.45 -3.90
CA ALA A 395 8.41 24.91 -4.02
C ALA A 395 9.67 25.51 -4.68
N PHE A 396 10.83 24.87 -4.53
CA PHE A 396 12.08 25.34 -5.15
C PHE A 396 12.23 24.92 -6.62
N TYR A 397 11.83 23.69 -6.97
CA TYR A 397 12.15 23.08 -8.26
C TYR A 397 10.95 22.83 -9.17
N SER A 398 9.74 23.03 -8.66
CA SER A 398 8.48 22.97 -9.39
C SER A 398 7.48 23.98 -8.83
N PRO A 399 7.82 25.30 -8.81
CA PRO A 399 6.99 26.36 -8.23
C PRO A 399 5.63 26.54 -8.90
N GLU A 400 5.42 25.95 -10.08
CA GLU A 400 4.15 25.89 -10.79
C GLU A 400 3.12 24.94 -10.15
N LEU A 401 3.54 24.06 -9.22
CA LEU A 401 2.67 23.12 -8.54
C LEU A 401 1.94 23.79 -7.36
N THR A 402 0.63 23.63 -7.31
CA THR A 402 -0.15 23.82 -6.10
C THR A 402 0.05 22.60 -5.20
N VAL A 403 0.84 22.75 -4.14
CA VAL A 403 1.09 21.68 -3.16
C VAL A 403 0.00 21.71 -2.09
N GLY A 404 -0.65 20.57 -1.88
CA GLY A 404 -1.71 20.41 -0.90
C GLY A 404 -1.67 19.03 -0.25
N TYR A 405 -2.59 18.78 0.66
CA TYR A 405 -2.79 17.46 1.22
C TYR A 405 -3.92 16.73 0.46
N SER A 406 -3.83 15.41 0.39
CA SER A 406 -4.80 14.53 -0.25
C SER A 406 -5.11 13.34 0.64
N GLY A 407 -6.40 13.00 0.74
CA GLY A 407 -6.87 11.75 1.35
C GLY A 407 -6.80 10.53 0.41
N VAL A 408 -6.42 10.74 -0.85
CA VAL A 408 -6.22 9.67 -1.85
C VAL A 408 -4.93 8.91 -1.53
N CYS A 409 -4.91 7.60 -1.81
CA CYS A 409 -3.82 6.67 -1.45
C CYS A 409 -3.54 6.56 0.06
N SER A 410 -4.61 6.51 0.87
CA SER A 410 -4.55 6.13 2.28
C SER A 410 -4.46 4.60 2.38
N ILE A 411 -3.26 4.04 2.60
CA ILE A 411 -3.08 2.60 2.85
C ILE A 411 -2.58 2.36 4.27
#